data_AF-A0A3C0BBU5-F1
#
_entry.id   AF-A0A3C0BBU5-F1
#
_cell.length_a   1.000
_cell.length_b   1.000
_cell.length_c   1.000
_cell.angle_alpha   90.00
_cell.angle_beta   90.00
_cell.angle_gamma   90.00
#
_symmetry.space_group_name_H-M   'P 1'
#
loop_
_entity.id
_entity.type
_entity.pdbx_description
1 polymer ?
#
loop_
_entity_poly.entity_id
_entity_poly.type
_entity_poly.pdbx_seq_one_letter_code
_entity_poly.pdbx_strand_id
1 'polypeptide(L)' 'PEVGTQAEIEALRSGVAAIYPDIDGTKKLKKEISRFVKNFLDIHVDPAGCIPTVGSMQGSFASFLTLARLH' A
#
# COMPACT_ATOMS: atom_id res chain seq x y z
N PRO A 1 -13.48 -12.24 0.32
CA PRO A 1 -12.40 -13.11 -0.22
C PRO A 1 -12.44 -13.17 -1.75
N GLU A 2 -13.55 -13.61 -2.34
CA GLU A 2 -13.68 -13.84 -3.79
C GLU A 2 -13.43 -12.58 -4.65
N VAL A 3 -14.01 -11.44 -4.28
CA VAL A 3 -13.82 -10.16 -5.01
C VAL A 3 -12.34 -9.76 -5.10
N GLY A 4 -11.57 -9.97 -4.02
CA GLY A 4 -10.13 -9.68 -4.01
C GLY A 4 -9.35 -10.61 -4.93
N THR A 5 -9.60 -11.92 -4.82
CA THR A 5 -8.96 -12.92 -5.69
C THR A 5 -9.26 -12.66 -7.18
N GLN A 6 -10.50 -12.31 -7.53
CA GLN A 6 -10.84 -11.98 -8.91
C GLN A 6 -10.16 -10.70 -9.40
N ALA A 7 -10.07 -9.67 -8.57
CA ALA A 7 -9.34 -8.44 -8.91
C ALA A 7 -7.85 -8.70 -9.16
N GLU A 8 -7.21 -9.59 -8.38
CA GLU A 8 -5.82 -10.01 -8.61
C GLU A 8 -5.67 -10.80 -9.92
N ILE A 9 -6.60 -11.73 -10.22
CA ILE A 9 -6.62 -12.48 -11.48
C ILE A 9 -6.76 -11.53 -12.68
N GLU A 10 -7.67 -10.56 -12.59
CA GLU A 10 -7.86 -9.53 -13.63
C GLU A 10 -6.59 -8.68 -13.81
N ALA A 11 -5.95 -8.26 -12.72
CA ALA A 11 -4.70 -7.52 -12.78
C ALA A 11 -3.59 -8.34 -13.49
N LEU A 12 -3.48 -9.64 -13.19
CA LEU A 12 -2.55 -10.55 -13.87
C LEU A 12 -2.87 -10.68 -15.36
N ARG A 13 -4.14 -10.88 -15.72
CA ARG A 13 -4.59 -10.93 -17.13
C ARG A 13 -4.32 -9.63 -17.89
N SER A 14 -4.36 -8.49 -17.20
CA SER A 14 -4.03 -7.17 -17.75
C SER A 14 -2.51 -6.93 -17.91
N GLY A 15 -1.66 -7.89 -17.54
CA GLY A 15 -0.22 -7.84 -17.78
C GLY A 15 0.61 -7.20 -16.66
N VAL A 16 0.04 -6.99 -15.47
CA VAL A 16 0.74 -6.32 -14.36
C VAL A 16 2.05 -7.03 -13.96
N ALA A 17 2.15 -8.35 -14.20
CA ALA A 17 3.33 -9.14 -13.87
C ALA A 17 4.60 -8.74 -14.65
N ALA A 18 4.45 -8.05 -15.79
CA ALA A 18 5.58 -7.59 -16.61
C ALA A 18 6.03 -6.16 -16.26
N ILE A 19 5.42 -5.52 -15.26
CA ILE A 19 5.59 -4.10 -14.96
C ILE A 19 5.97 -3.94 -13.49
N TYR A 20 7.11 -3.27 -13.23
CA TYR A 20 7.44 -2.88 -11.86
C TYR A 20 6.45 -1.84 -11.34
N PRO A 21 6.00 -1.95 -10.07
CA PRO A 21 5.23 -0.89 -9.44
C PRO A 21 6.05 0.39 -9.33
N ASP A 22 5.36 1.52 -9.18
CA ASP A 22 6.01 2.80 -8.86
C ASP A 22 6.80 2.67 -7.55
N ILE A 23 7.91 3.40 -7.44
CA ILE A 23 8.86 3.28 -6.33
C ILE A 23 8.23 3.67 -4.98
N ASP A 24 7.25 4.57 -5.01
CA ASP A 24 6.48 5.01 -3.85
C ASP A 24 5.19 4.18 -3.62
N GLY A 25 4.99 3.16 -4.45
CA GLY A 25 3.83 2.26 -4.46
C GLY A 25 2.70 2.71 -5.39
N THR A 26 1.83 1.77 -5.74
CA THR A 26 0.74 2.01 -6.71
C THR A 26 -0.18 3.16 -6.27
N LYS A 27 -0.28 4.22 -7.09
CA LYS A 27 -1.12 5.42 -6.82
C LYS A 27 -2.55 5.10 -6.40
N LYS A 28 -3.19 4.13 -7.08
CA LYS A 28 -4.55 3.67 -6.74
C LYS A 28 -4.62 3.14 -5.30
N LEU A 29 -3.66 2.32 -4.90
CA LEU A 29 -3.62 1.74 -3.55
C LEU A 29 -3.42 2.82 -2.48
N LYS A 30 -2.51 3.78 -2.70
CA LYS A 30 -2.26 4.89 -1.77
C LYS A 30 -3.53 5.71 -1.49
N LYS A 31 -4.31 6.03 -2.54
CA LYS A 31 -5.59 6.75 -2.41
C LYS A 31 -6.62 5.94 -1.63
N GLU A 32 -6.73 4.64 -1.90
CA GLU A 32 -7.69 3.78 -1.21
C GLU A 32 -7.32 3.52 0.25
N ILE A 33 -6.03 3.49 0.61
CA ILE A 33 -5.58 3.45 2.01
C ILE A 33 -6.06 4.71 2.75
N SER A 34 -5.83 5.90 2.19
CA SER A 34 -6.28 7.15 2.80
C SER A 34 -7.80 7.18 3.02
N ARG A 35 -8.58 6.73 2.02
CA ARG A 35 -10.04 6.59 2.14
C ARG A 35 -10.45 5.58 3.19
N PHE A 36 -9.76 4.44 3.28
CA PHE A 36 -10.04 3.41 4.28
C PHE A 36 -9.82 3.96 5.69
N VAL A 37 -8.67 4.61 5.93
CA VAL A 37 -8.36 5.22 7.23
C VAL A 37 -9.42 6.26 7.60
N LYS A 38 -9.86 7.11 6.66
CA LYS A 38 -10.95 8.06 6.93
C LYS A 38 -12.28 7.37 7.24
N ASN A 39 -12.69 6.41 6.43
CA ASN A 39 -14.03 5.82 6.56
C ASN A 39 -14.17 4.88 7.76
N PHE A 40 -13.09 4.22 8.17
CA PHE A 40 -13.12 3.18 9.20
C PHE A 40 -12.45 3.59 10.51
N LEU A 41 -11.58 4.61 10.50
CA LEU A 41 -10.89 5.11 11.70
C LEU A 41 -11.18 6.58 11.98
N ASP A 42 -11.91 7.27 11.09
CA ASP A 42 -12.22 8.71 11.15
C ASP A 42 -10.99 9.65 11.17
N ILE A 43 -9.83 9.14 10.76
CA ILE A 43 -8.57 9.88 10.71
C ILE A 43 -8.29 10.34 9.28
N HIS A 44 -7.80 11.58 9.12
CA HIS A 44 -7.32 12.07 7.83
C HIS A 44 -5.82 11.80 7.69
N VAL A 45 -5.43 11.06 6.65
CA VAL A 45 -4.02 10.84 6.27
C VAL A 45 -3.82 11.23 4.80
N ASP A 46 -2.74 11.96 4.52
CA ASP A 46 -2.38 12.30 3.15
C ASP A 46 -1.96 11.02 2.40
N PRO A 47 -2.46 10.77 1.18
CA PRO A 47 -2.03 9.64 0.35
C PRO A 47 -0.51 9.53 0.16
N ALA A 48 0.24 10.64 0.21
CA ALA A 48 1.70 10.64 0.18
C ALA A 48 2.31 9.87 1.36
N GLY A 49 1.66 9.91 2.53
CA GLY A 49 2.05 9.17 3.73
C GLY A 49 1.59 7.71 3.76
N CYS A 50 0.80 7.27 2.78
CA CYS A 50 0.38 5.86 2.67
C CYS A 50 1.44 5.06 1.91
N ILE A 51 2.21 4.22 2.60
CA ILE A 51 3.32 3.44 2.01
C ILE A 51 2.94 1.96 1.93
N PRO A 52 2.74 1.39 0.72
CA PRO A 52 2.52 -0.04 0.55
C PRO A 52 3.76 -0.85 0.92
N THR A 53 3.58 -1.94 1.66
CA THR A 53 4.66 -2.83 2.07
C THR A 53 4.30 -4.29 1.81
N VAL A 54 5.31 -5.15 1.74
CA VAL A 54 5.19 -6.60 1.67
C VAL A 54 4.84 -7.13 3.06
N GLY A 55 3.57 -6.98 3.42
CA GLY A 55 3.05 -7.31 4.74
C GLY A 55 3.47 -6.32 5.83
N SER A 56 2.87 -6.50 7.00
CA SER A 56 3.08 -5.63 8.17
C SER A 56 4.50 -5.76 8.74
N MET A 57 5.11 -6.94 8.64
CA MET A 57 6.48 -7.18 9.12
C MET A 57 7.50 -6.25 8.44
N GLN A 58 7.42 -6.10 7.11
CA GLN A 58 8.31 -5.19 6.39
C GLN A 58 8.05 -3.72 6.78
N GLY A 59 6.79 -3.33 6.96
CA GLY A 59 6.44 -1.99 7.41
C GLY A 59 7.01 -1.65 8.79
N SER A 60 6.89 -2.57 9.75
CA SER A 60 7.47 -2.40 11.08
C SER A 60 9.00 -2.35 11.02
N PHE A 61 9.63 -3.25 10.25
CA PHE A 61 11.08 -3.26 10.08
C PHE A 61 11.61 -1.94 9.51
N ALA A 62 11.00 -1.44 8.43
CA ALA A 62 11.37 -0.16 7.84
C ALA A 62 11.18 1.00 8.84
N SER A 63 10.06 1.01 9.56
CA SER A 63 9.75 2.07 10.54
C SER A 63 10.79 2.11 11.67
N PHE A 64 11.14 0.96 12.26
CA PHE A 64 12.14 0.91 13.32
C PHE A 64 13.54 1.27 12.82
N LEU A 65 13.93 0.78 11.64
CA LEU A 65 15.22 1.11 11.04
C LEU A 65 15.35 2.61 10.77
N THR A 66 14.30 3.24 10.25
CA THR A 66 14.26 4.68 9.98
C THR A 66 14.30 5.50 11.27
N LEU A 67 13.45 5.18 12.25
CA LEU A 67 13.40 5.91 13.52
C LEU A 67 14.67 5.74 14.36
N ALA A 68 15.34 4.58 14.30
CA ALA A 68 16.61 4.36 15.00
C ALA A 68 17.78 5.19 14.43
N ARG A 69 17.61 5.77 13.23
CA ARG A 69 18.64 6.55 12.52
C ARG A 69 18.23 7.99 12.25
N LEU A 70 17.03 8.38 12.66
CA LEU A 70 16.56 9.77 12.67
C LEU A 70 17.13 10.42 13.93
N HIS A 71 18.14 11.27 13.75
CA HIS A 71 18.68 12.17 14.77
C HIS A 71 18.21 13.60 14.50
#